data_AF-A0A364MWG1-F1
#
_entry.id   AF-A0A364MWG1-F1
#
_cell.length_a   1.000
_cell.length_b   1.000
_cell.length_c   1.000
_cell.angle_alpha   90.00
_cell.angle_beta   90.00
_cell.angle_gamma   90.00
#
_symmetry.space_group_name_H-M   'P 1'
#
loop_
_entity.id
_entity.type
_entity.pdbx_description
1 polymer ?
#
loop_
_entity_poly.entity_id
_entity_poly.type
_entity_poly.pdbx_seq_one_letter_code
_entity_poly.pdbx_strand_id
1 'polypeptide(L)'
;MARKSAQSTAKAAARRKPARLSGNVVANKPESQQMLAIGKLVKRPKKDEKEEKQFRATIAADQKALREFLARRRQQARAAQKHRHDELASTIFNALRAQDQGVQSETPASTSTLIGNNPVHALTSDVLNASEGLINEYQRLDDIISRLRMEESHSIADMWKQDLQETDKQLRLGARVALRNVKKALGADVEGDATGLMDNDGGKTMNREVPEMGALKYVEELQKKKQSDMMRFLMRVRCWELRQLKVIHRASRPSRPDKARRLGYKAKQGYVIYRIRVRRGGRKRPAPKTKLTLTFRGATYGKPTNQGINQLKYQRSLKSTAEERVGRRCANLRVLNSYWINQDSTYKYYEVICVDPQHKAIRRDPRVNWIVKPVHKHRESRGLTATGKKSRGLGRGHKFNNTSAGRRKTWKRQNTLSLWRYR
;
A
#
# COMPACT_ATOMS: atom_id res chain seq x y z
N MET A 1 75.73 18.48 -7.49
CA MET A 1 74.91 18.12 -6.31
C MET A 1 73.89 17.09 -6.78
N ALA A 2 74.20 15.80 -6.60
CA ALA A 2 73.50 14.89 -5.68
C ALA A 2 72.01 14.67 -6.03
N ARG A 3 71.46 13.47 -6.22
CA ARG A 3 71.88 12.05 -6.30
C ARG A 3 70.63 11.32 -6.85
N LYS A 4 70.75 10.49 -7.91
CA LYS A 4 70.52 9.01 -7.94
C LYS A 4 69.45 8.47 -6.97
N SER A 5 68.66 7.43 -7.24
CA SER A 5 68.32 6.61 -8.41
C SER A 5 67.34 5.54 -7.90
N ALA A 6 66.47 5.04 -8.77
CA ALA A 6 66.06 3.64 -8.94
C ALA A 6 65.73 2.73 -7.73
N GLN A 7 64.50 2.18 -7.82
CA GLN A 7 64.13 0.76 -7.72
C GLN A 7 64.56 -0.08 -6.51
N SER A 8 63.59 -0.76 -5.90
CA SER A 8 63.81 -2.16 -5.51
C SER A 8 62.52 -2.99 -5.59
N THR A 9 62.73 -4.16 -6.16
CA THR A 9 61.87 -5.33 -6.24
C THR A 9 61.99 -6.15 -4.94
N ALA A 10 60.99 -6.99 -4.64
CA ALA A 10 61.17 -8.43 -4.29
C ALA A 10 60.06 -9.01 -3.38
N LYS A 11 59.46 -10.08 -3.90
CA LYS A 11 59.20 -11.41 -3.29
C LYS A 11 58.61 -11.54 -1.87
N ALA A 12 57.40 -12.12 -1.87
CA ALA A 12 57.04 -13.43 -1.30
C ALA A 12 57.45 -13.78 0.15
N ALA A 13 56.44 -14.03 0.99
CA ALA A 13 56.51 -15.06 2.04
C ALA A 13 55.12 -15.61 2.33
N ALA A 14 54.88 -16.85 1.88
CA ALA A 14 53.81 -17.69 2.38
C ALA A 14 54.24 -18.29 3.73
N ARG A 15 53.35 -18.34 4.73
CA ARG A 15 53.49 -19.28 5.84
C ARG A 15 52.13 -19.79 6.33
N ARG A 16 52.02 -21.12 6.31
CA ARG A 16 50.89 -21.97 6.70
C ARG A 16 50.77 -22.09 8.23
N LYS A 17 49.52 -22.17 8.71
CA LYS A 17 48.89 -23.07 9.73
C LYS A 17 49.62 -23.31 11.09
N PRO A 18 48.88 -23.43 12.23
CA PRO A 18 48.18 -24.69 12.54
C PRO A 18 46.81 -24.57 13.23
N ALA A 19 46.00 -25.60 13.00
CA ALA A 19 44.93 -26.01 13.89
C ALA A 19 45.53 -26.87 15.02
N ARG A 20 45.08 -26.68 16.27
CA ARG A 20 45.09 -27.73 17.29
C ARG A 20 44.06 -27.46 18.39
N LEU A 21 43.30 -28.50 18.66
CA LEU A 21 42.40 -28.71 19.79
C LEU A 21 43.19 -28.80 21.11
N SER A 22 42.63 -28.29 22.21
CA SER A 22 42.74 -28.91 23.54
C SER A 22 41.90 -28.17 24.59
N GLY A 23 41.03 -28.92 25.28
CA GLY A 23 41.00 -29.04 26.74
C GLY A 23 40.69 -27.82 27.63
N ASN A 24 39.59 -27.93 28.37
CA ASN A 24 39.17 -27.11 29.50
C ASN A 24 40.25 -26.87 30.57
N VAL A 25 40.34 -25.63 31.07
CA VAL A 25 40.60 -25.34 32.51
C VAL A 25 39.78 -24.11 32.89
N VAL A 26 38.74 -24.31 33.71
CA VAL A 26 37.96 -23.25 34.35
C VAL A 26 38.78 -22.76 35.56
N ALA A 27 39.34 -21.56 35.45
CA ALA A 27 39.94 -20.85 36.57
C ALA A 27 39.09 -19.61 36.87
N ASN A 28 38.39 -19.64 38.01
CA ASN A 28 37.58 -18.53 38.52
C ASN A 28 38.46 -17.31 38.78
N LYS A 29 38.24 -16.23 38.01
CA LYS A 29 38.77 -14.89 38.28
C LYS A 29 37.67 -13.96 38.78
N PRO A 30 37.95 -13.11 39.78
CA PRO A 30 36.94 -12.31 40.50
C PRO A 30 36.21 -11.32 39.58
N GLU A 31 34.93 -11.12 39.89
CA GLU A 31 33.91 -10.44 39.09
C GLU A 31 34.29 -9.03 38.60
N SER A 32 35.26 -8.36 39.24
CA SER A 32 35.74 -7.03 38.85
C SER A 32 36.44 -7.01 37.48
N GLN A 33 37.14 -8.09 37.10
CA GLN A 33 37.76 -8.21 35.78
C GLN A 33 36.75 -8.59 34.68
N GLN A 34 35.68 -9.30 35.04
CA GLN A 34 34.58 -9.64 34.13
C GLN A 34 33.72 -8.41 33.81
N MET A 35 33.51 -7.52 34.78
CA MET A 35 32.79 -6.25 34.59
C MET A 35 33.53 -5.26 33.67
N LEU A 36 34.87 -5.24 33.72
CA LEU A 36 35.70 -4.48 32.77
C LEU A 36 35.72 -5.08 31.35
N ALA A 37 35.49 -6.39 31.22
CA ALA A 37 35.34 -7.06 29.92
C ALA A 37 33.98 -6.78 29.26
N ILE A 38 32.91 -6.61 30.05
CA ILE A 38 31.57 -6.25 29.55
C ILE A 38 31.59 -4.87 28.88
N GLY A 39 32.37 -3.90 29.39
CA GLY A 39 32.55 -2.59 28.75
C GLY A 39 33.16 -2.64 27.34
N LYS A 40 33.91 -3.71 27.01
CA LYS A 40 34.44 -3.95 25.65
C LYS A 40 33.42 -4.65 24.74
N LEU A 41 32.54 -5.48 25.30
CA LEU A 41 31.48 -6.22 24.59
C LEU A 41 30.22 -5.38 24.28
N VAL A 42 30.00 -4.28 25.02
CA VAL A 42 28.87 -3.33 24.81
C VAL A 42 29.19 -2.24 23.77
N LYS A 43 30.41 -2.22 23.21
CA LYS A 43 30.65 -1.46 21.96
C LYS A 43 29.90 -2.17 20.85
N ARG A 44 28.89 -1.50 20.28
CA ARG A 44 28.25 -1.91 19.01
C ARG A 44 29.35 -2.36 18.05
N PRO A 45 29.25 -3.53 17.39
CA PRO A 45 30.20 -3.86 16.34
C PRO A 45 30.22 -2.67 15.38
N LYS A 46 31.41 -2.13 15.09
CA LYS A 46 31.54 -1.09 14.07
C LYS A 46 30.85 -1.67 12.84
N LYS A 47 29.85 -0.97 12.31
CA LYS A 47 29.24 -1.36 11.04
C LYS A 47 30.35 -1.36 10.00
N ASP A 48 30.85 -2.53 9.64
CA ASP A 48 31.75 -2.67 8.51
C ASP A 48 30.90 -2.45 7.25
N GLU A 49 30.71 -1.17 6.89
CA GLU A 49 29.92 -0.74 5.73
C GLU A 49 30.34 -1.45 4.44
N LYS A 50 31.59 -1.93 4.39
CA LYS A 50 32.13 -2.72 3.30
C LYS A 50 31.44 -4.08 3.19
N GLU A 51 31.23 -4.79 4.29
CA GLU A 51 30.56 -6.10 4.30
C GLU A 51 29.07 -5.96 3.98
N GLU A 52 28.40 -4.92 4.51
CA GLU A 52 26.99 -4.66 4.19
C GLU A 52 26.81 -4.28 2.70
N LYS A 53 27.75 -3.53 2.12
CA LYS A 53 27.75 -3.21 0.69
C LYS A 53 28.04 -4.45 -0.16
N GLN A 54 28.97 -5.30 0.24
CA GLN A 54 29.28 -6.56 -0.45
C GLN A 54 28.09 -7.52 -0.42
N PHE A 55 27.44 -7.68 0.73
CA PHE A 55 26.26 -8.53 0.87
C PHE A 55 25.06 -8.04 0.03
N ARG A 56 24.86 -6.72 -0.05
CA ARG A 56 23.84 -6.14 -0.94
C ARG A 56 24.18 -6.34 -2.42
N ALA A 57 25.46 -6.32 -2.77
CA ALA A 57 25.90 -6.56 -4.14
C ALA A 57 25.70 -8.02 -4.55
N THR A 58 25.97 -9.00 -3.68
CA THR A 58 25.67 -10.41 -3.93
C THR A 58 24.18 -10.65 -4.09
N ILE A 59 23.34 -10.12 -3.19
CA ILE A 59 21.87 -10.23 -3.34
C ILE A 59 21.39 -9.65 -4.68
N ALA A 60 21.95 -8.50 -5.09
CA ALA A 60 21.57 -7.88 -6.37
C ALA A 60 22.01 -8.74 -7.57
N ALA A 61 23.17 -9.38 -7.51
CA ALA A 61 23.66 -10.30 -8.53
C ALA A 61 22.78 -11.55 -8.62
N ASP A 62 22.43 -12.17 -7.49
CA ASP A 62 21.59 -13.36 -7.42
C ASP A 62 20.17 -13.08 -7.96
N GLN A 63 19.60 -11.91 -7.61
CA GLN A 63 18.32 -11.48 -8.15
C GLN A 63 18.36 -11.27 -9.67
N LYS A 64 19.48 -10.79 -10.21
CA LYS A 64 19.66 -10.62 -11.65
C LYS A 64 19.77 -11.99 -12.34
N ALA A 65 20.58 -12.89 -11.81
CA ALA A 65 20.75 -14.24 -12.33
C ALA A 65 19.42 -15.01 -12.35
N LEU A 66 18.63 -14.93 -11.27
CA LEU A 66 17.32 -15.57 -11.20
C LEU A 66 16.34 -15.03 -12.25
N ARG A 67 16.32 -13.70 -12.47
CA ARG A 67 15.47 -13.08 -13.50
C ARG A 67 15.85 -13.54 -14.90
N GLU A 68 17.15 -13.62 -15.18
CA GLU A 68 17.67 -14.11 -16.47
C GLU A 68 17.33 -15.58 -16.68
N PHE A 69 17.47 -16.42 -15.65
CA PHE A 69 17.09 -17.82 -15.69
C PHE A 69 15.59 -18.00 -15.99
N LEU A 70 14.72 -17.26 -15.29
CA LEU A 70 13.27 -17.31 -15.53
C LEU A 70 12.89 -16.79 -16.92
N ALA A 71 13.60 -15.78 -17.43
CA ALA A 71 13.39 -15.28 -18.79
C ALA A 71 13.77 -16.33 -19.85
N ARG A 72 14.90 -17.02 -19.67
CA ARG A 72 15.32 -18.13 -20.55
C ARG A 72 14.31 -19.28 -20.53
N ARG A 73 13.87 -19.72 -19.34
CA ARG A 73 12.83 -20.75 -19.17
C ARG A 73 11.53 -20.38 -19.89
N ARG A 74 11.10 -19.12 -19.81
CA ARG A 74 9.89 -18.63 -20.52
C ARG A 74 10.07 -18.63 -22.04
N GLN A 75 11.24 -18.26 -22.54
CA GLN A 75 11.53 -18.29 -23.97
C GLN A 75 11.55 -19.73 -24.50
N GLN A 76 12.17 -20.67 -23.78
CA GLN A 76 12.16 -22.09 -24.11
C GLN A 76 10.73 -22.66 -24.15
N ALA A 77 9.90 -22.35 -23.15
CA ALA A 77 8.51 -22.79 -23.13
C ALA A 77 7.70 -22.24 -24.32
N ARG A 78 7.89 -20.96 -24.68
CA ARG A 78 7.25 -20.36 -25.86
C ARG A 78 7.71 -20.97 -27.17
N ALA A 79 9.01 -21.27 -27.29
CA ALA A 79 9.57 -21.91 -28.48
C ALA A 79 9.03 -23.34 -28.64
N ALA A 80 8.97 -24.11 -27.55
CA ALA A 80 8.39 -25.45 -27.54
C ALA A 80 6.88 -25.42 -27.90
N GLN A 81 6.13 -24.46 -27.36
CA GLN A 81 4.71 -24.30 -27.71
C GLN A 81 4.54 -23.96 -29.20
N LYS A 82 5.40 -23.08 -29.74
CA LYS A 82 5.36 -22.73 -31.17
C LYS A 82 5.68 -23.95 -32.05
N HIS A 83 6.70 -24.72 -31.70
CA HIS A 83 7.07 -25.95 -32.41
C HIS A 83 5.88 -26.92 -32.50
N ARG A 84 5.18 -27.16 -31.39
CA ARG A 84 3.99 -28.04 -31.35
C ARG A 84 2.84 -27.52 -32.19
N HIS A 85 2.62 -26.20 -32.20
CA HIS A 85 1.62 -25.59 -33.07
C HIS A 85 1.98 -25.77 -34.54
N ASP A 86 3.25 -25.58 -34.90
CA ASP A 86 3.72 -25.73 -36.27
C ASP A 86 3.63 -27.21 -36.72
N GLU A 87 3.95 -28.17 -35.84
CA GLU A 87 3.77 -29.62 -36.07
C GLU A 87 2.28 -29.96 -36.30
N LEU A 88 1.39 -29.52 -35.42
CA LEU A 88 -0.05 -29.75 -35.57
C LEU A 88 -0.62 -29.08 -36.83
N ALA A 89 -0.14 -27.88 -37.16
CA ALA A 89 -0.54 -27.21 -38.39
C ALA A 89 -0.08 -27.99 -39.63
N SER A 90 1.14 -28.54 -39.61
CA SER A 90 1.67 -29.37 -40.70
C SER A 90 0.94 -30.70 -40.87
N THR A 91 0.54 -31.35 -39.77
CA THR A 91 -0.24 -32.60 -39.84
C THR A 91 -1.63 -32.34 -40.40
N ILE A 92 -2.30 -31.26 -39.97
CA ILE A 92 -3.58 -30.82 -40.55
C ILE A 92 -3.42 -30.49 -42.03
N PHE A 93 -2.36 -29.76 -42.40
CA PHE A 93 -2.13 -29.38 -43.79
C PHE A 93 -1.88 -30.61 -44.69
N ASN A 94 -1.10 -31.59 -44.21
CA ASN A 94 -0.87 -32.84 -44.92
C ASN A 94 -2.15 -33.69 -45.02
N ALA A 95 -2.96 -33.73 -43.96
CA ALA A 95 -4.25 -34.40 -43.95
C ALA A 95 -5.22 -33.83 -45.00
N LEU A 96 -5.22 -32.50 -45.16
CA LEU A 96 -6.05 -31.81 -46.16
C LEU A 96 -5.52 -31.97 -47.59
N ARG A 97 -4.20 -32.20 -47.76
CA ARG A 97 -3.56 -32.33 -49.06
C ARG A 97 -3.64 -33.75 -49.65
N ALA A 98 -3.86 -34.76 -48.81
CA ALA A 98 -3.91 -36.17 -49.19
C ALA A 98 -5.23 -36.62 -49.89
N GLN A 99 -6.03 -35.71 -50.43
CA GLN A 99 -7.30 -36.06 -51.09
C GLN A 99 -7.16 -36.60 -52.51
N ASP A 100 -5.99 -36.51 -53.18
CA ASP A 100 -5.87 -36.83 -54.62
C ASP A 100 -4.71 -37.76 -55.03
N GLN A 101 -4.33 -38.72 -54.18
CA GLN A 101 -3.48 -39.84 -54.66
C GLN A 101 -4.15 -41.17 -54.39
N GLY A 102 -4.89 -41.66 -55.38
CA GLY A 102 -5.30 -43.05 -55.41
C GLY A 102 -4.10 -43.92 -55.80
N VAL A 103 -3.52 -44.67 -54.89
CA VAL A 103 -2.69 -45.85 -55.22
C VAL A 103 -2.80 -46.93 -54.15
N GLN A 104 -2.96 -48.15 -54.68
CA GLN A 104 -2.93 -49.46 -54.06
C GLN A 104 -1.69 -49.68 -53.15
N SER A 105 -1.89 -50.23 -51.95
CA SER A 105 -1.28 -51.50 -51.49
C SER A 105 -1.30 -51.66 -49.96
N GLU A 106 -1.83 -52.83 -49.59
CA GLU A 106 -1.56 -53.73 -48.46
C GLU A 106 -1.34 -53.26 -47.01
N THR A 107 -2.07 -53.98 -46.15
CA THR A 107 -2.25 -53.89 -44.69
C THR A 107 -1.00 -54.02 -43.83
N PRO A 108 -1.05 -53.56 -42.56
CA PRO A 108 -1.31 -54.53 -41.49
C PRO A 108 -2.36 -54.08 -40.44
N ALA A 109 -3.29 -55.00 -40.19
CA ALA A 109 -3.90 -55.37 -38.90
C ALA A 109 -4.42 -54.27 -37.94
N SER A 110 -5.64 -53.79 -38.20
CA SER A 110 -6.75 -53.87 -37.22
C SER A 110 -8.08 -53.88 -37.96
N THR A 111 -8.64 -55.08 -38.05
CA THR A 111 -9.56 -55.55 -39.07
C THR A 111 -11.00 -55.58 -38.55
N SER A 112 -11.92 -54.95 -39.32
CA SER A 112 -13.24 -55.52 -39.73
C SER A 112 -14.41 -54.53 -39.89
N THR A 113 -14.18 -53.21 -39.93
CA THR A 113 -15.22 -52.24 -40.33
C THR A 113 -14.78 -51.36 -41.50
N LEU A 114 -15.67 -51.15 -42.48
CA LEU A 114 -15.51 -50.26 -43.66
C LEU A 114 -15.04 -48.82 -43.31
N ILE A 115 -15.18 -48.42 -42.04
CA ILE A 115 -14.77 -47.12 -41.49
C ILE A 115 -13.25 -47.05 -41.29
N GLY A 116 -12.59 -48.15 -40.91
CA GLY A 116 -11.15 -48.18 -40.61
C GLY A 116 -10.25 -48.08 -41.84
N ASN A 117 -10.76 -48.42 -43.02
CA ASN A 117 -10.03 -48.33 -44.30
C ASN A 117 -10.17 -46.96 -44.98
N ASN A 118 -10.89 -46.02 -44.37
CA ASN A 118 -11.03 -44.67 -44.93
C ASN A 118 -9.79 -43.83 -44.55
N PRO A 119 -9.07 -43.24 -45.53
CA PRO A 119 -7.90 -42.38 -45.25
C PRO A 119 -8.23 -41.21 -44.31
N VAL A 120 -9.48 -40.73 -44.33
CA VAL A 120 -9.96 -39.68 -43.41
C VAL A 120 -10.01 -40.18 -41.95
N HIS A 121 -10.28 -41.47 -41.73
CA HIS A 121 -10.29 -42.07 -40.39
C HIS A 121 -8.87 -42.25 -39.82
N ALA A 122 -7.91 -42.63 -40.66
CA ALA A 122 -6.50 -42.71 -40.25
C ALA A 122 -5.96 -41.33 -39.83
N LEU A 123 -6.22 -40.30 -40.64
CA LEU A 123 -5.81 -38.92 -40.34
C LEU A 123 -6.49 -38.35 -39.08
N THR A 124 -7.76 -38.68 -38.84
CA THR A 124 -8.44 -38.26 -37.60
C THR A 124 -7.92 -39.01 -36.38
N SER A 125 -7.56 -40.28 -36.50
CA SER A 125 -6.89 -41.04 -35.44
C SER A 125 -5.52 -40.44 -35.10
N ASP A 126 -4.75 -39.99 -36.10
CA ASP A 126 -3.44 -39.35 -35.87
C ASP A 126 -3.58 -38.00 -35.15
N VAL A 127 -4.58 -37.20 -35.53
CA VAL A 127 -4.90 -35.94 -34.84
C VAL A 127 -5.37 -36.19 -33.41
N LEU A 128 -6.19 -37.22 -33.18
CA LEU A 128 -6.64 -37.60 -31.84
C LEU A 128 -5.46 -38.06 -30.96
N ASN A 129 -4.59 -38.92 -31.48
CA ASN A 129 -3.38 -39.37 -30.78
C ASN A 129 -2.43 -38.20 -30.46
N ALA A 130 -2.24 -37.26 -31.39
CA ALA A 130 -1.45 -36.05 -31.15
C ALA A 130 -2.08 -35.13 -30.10
N SER A 131 -3.42 -35.04 -30.05
CA SER A 131 -4.16 -34.26 -29.06
C SER A 131 -4.13 -34.89 -27.66
N GLU A 132 -4.08 -36.22 -27.57
CA GLU A 132 -3.99 -36.96 -26.31
C GLU A 132 -2.65 -36.70 -25.60
N GLY A 133 -1.55 -36.60 -26.35
CA GLY A 133 -0.25 -36.20 -25.80
C GLY A 133 -0.28 -34.82 -25.13
N LEU A 134 -1.03 -33.87 -25.71
CA LEU A 134 -1.22 -32.54 -25.13
C LEU A 134 -2.00 -32.62 -23.81
N ILE A 135 -3.08 -33.40 -23.76
CA ILE A 135 -3.92 -33.59 -22.57
C ILE A 135 -3.11 -34.21 -21.43
N ASN A 136 -2.30 -35.23 -21.73
CA ASN A 136 -1.45 -35.90 -20.75
C ASN A 136 -0.38 -34.96 -20.16
N GLU A 137 0.15 -34.03 -20.96
CA GLU A 137 1.04 -33.00 -20.44
C GLU A 137 0.35 -31.95 -19.55
N TYR A 138 -0.90 -31.57 -19.89
CA TYR A 138 -1.69 -30.70 -19.03
C TYR A 138 -2.00 -31.37 -17.69
N GLN A 139 -2.34 -32.66 -17.71
CA GLN A 139 -2.54 -33.46 -16.49
C GLN A 139 -1.25 -33.55 -15.67
N ARG A 140 -0.09 -33.80 -16.31
CA ARG A 140 1.21 -33.81 -15.64
C ARG A 140 1.55 -32.46 -15.00
N LEU A 141 1.24 -31.34 -15.66
CA LEU A 141 1.45 -30.00 -15.10
C LEU A 141 0.52 -29.74 -13.90
N ASP A 142 -0.73 -30.19 -13.97
CA ASP A 142 -1.69 -30.06 -12.87
C ASP A 142 -1.27 -30.91 -11.65
N ASP A 143 -0.72 -32.09 -11.89
CA ASP A 143 -0.09 -32.94 -10.87
C ASP A 143 1.12 -32.25 -10.22
N ILE A 144 1.99 -31.60 -11.01
CA ILE A 144 3.13 -30.84 -10.48
C ILE A 144 2.65 -29.64 -9.66
N ILE A 145 1.63 -28.92 -10.12
CA ILE A 145 1.03 -27.79 -9.38
C ILE A 145 0.39 -28.27 -8.08
N SER A 146 -0.27 -29.42 -8.11
CA SER A 146 -0.88 -30.05 -6.94
C SER A 146 0.16 -30.54 -5.94
N ARG A 147 1.28 -31.11 -6.40
CA ARG A 147 2.43 -31.49 -5.56
C ARG A 147 3.12 -30.28 -4.95
N LEU A 148 3.32 -29.20 -5.71
CA LEU A 148 3.87 -27.93 -5.18
C LEU A 148 2.95 -27.30 -4.12
N ARG A 149 1.63 -27.42 -4.28
CA ARG A 149 0.66 -27.02 -3.25
C ARG A 149 0.72 -27.89 -1.99
N MET A 150 1.06 -29.16 -2.13
CA MET A 150 1.18 -30.11 -1.02
C MET A 150 2.55 -29.99 -0.31
N GLU A 151 3.65 -29.67 -1.02
CA GLU A 151 4.96 -29.41 -0.40
C GLU A 151 5.00 -28.07 0.36
N GLU A 152 4.14 -27.10 0.02
CA GLU A 152 3.92 -25.87 0.80
C GLU A 152 2.98 -26.08 2.02
N SER A 153 2.74 -27.32 2.45
CA SER A 153 1.90 -27.65 3.62
C SER A 153 2.60 -27.46 4.98
N HIS A 154 3.77 -26.83 5.02
CA HIS A 154 4.08 -25.92 6.13
C HIS A 154 3.91 -24.53 5.55
N SER A 155 2.71 -23.97 5.71
CA SER A 155 2.43 -22.64 5.20
C SER A 155 3.55 -21.71 5.65
N ILE A 156 4.14 -20.95 4.74
CA ILE A 156 5.12 -19.90 5.10
C ILE A 156 4.55 -19.03 6.24
N ALA A 157 3.22 -18.90 6.31
CA ALA A 157 2.51 -18.26 7.41
C ALA A 157 2.69 -18.97 8.77
N ASP A 158 2.73 -20.29 8.84
CA ASP A 158 2.92 -21.07 10.08
C ASP A 158 4.37 -21.04 10.55
N MET A 159 5.35 -21.11 9.64
CA MET A 159 6.76 -20.85 9.95
C MET A 159 6.94 -19.42 10.50
N TRP A 160 6.38 -18.43 9.81
CA TRP A 160 6.47 -17.03 10.26
C TRP A 160 5.76 -16.81 11.59
N LYS A 161 4.69 -17.57 11.86
CA LYS A 161 3.96 -17.52 13.12
C LYS A 161 4.79 -18.14 14.26
N GLN A 162 5.51 -19.22 14.00
CA GLN A 162 6.47 -19.80 14.95
C GLN A 162 7.63 -18.83 15.22
N ASP A 163 8.23 -18.23 14.19
CA ASP A 163 9.29 -17.23 14.34
C ASP A 163 8.82 -15.99 15.12
N LEU A 164 7.58 -15.52 14.88
CA LEU A 164 6.99 -14.41 15.63
C LEU A 164 6.76 -14.77 17.10
N GLN A 165 6.35 -16.01 17.37
CA GLN A 165 6.16 -16.50 18.74
C GLN A 165 7.49 -16.66 19.47
N GLU A 166 8.53 -17.14 18.79
CA GLU A 166 9.86 -17.29 19.36
C GLU A 166 10.52 -15.94 19.65
N THR A 167 10.39 -14.98 18.73
CA THR A 167 10.87 -13.61 18.95
C THR A 167 10.12 -12.90 20.10
N ASP A 168 8.80 -13.11 20.25
CA ASP A 168 8.05 -12.58 21.41
C ASP A 168 8.52 -13.21 22.73
N LYS A 169 8.80 -14.53 22.76
CA LYS A 169 9.38 -15.21 23.92
C LYS A 169 10.74 -14.61 24.30
N GLN A 170 11.63 -14.40 23.33
CA GLN A 170 12.94 -13.78 23.56
C GLN A 170 12.84 -12.34 24.08
N LEU A 171 11.92 -11.54 23.53
CA LEU A 171 11.68 -10.17 24.00
C LEU A 171 11.14 -10.13 25.43
N ARG A 172 10.24 -11.05 25.81
CA ARG A 172 9.73 -11.17 27.19
C ARG A 172 10.83 -11.57 28.17
N LEU A 173 11.68 -12.52 27.77
CA LEU A 173 12.88 -12.89 28.54
C LEU A 173 13.83 -11.70 28.70
N GLY A 174 14.13 -10.99 27.61
CA GLY A 174 14.94 -9.78 27.63
C GLY A 174 14.37 -8.67 28.51
N ALA A 175 13.06 -8.43 28.47
CA ALA A 175 12.38 -7.47 29.33
C ALA A 175 12.44 -7.87 30.81
N ARG A 176 12.27 -9.17 31.12
CA ARG A 176 12.37 -9.69 32.50
C ARG A 176 13.79 -9.54 33.05
N VAL A 177 14.80 -9.83 32.24
CA VAL A 177 16.21 -9.65 32.59
C VAL A 177 16.54 -8.16 32.76
N ALA A 178 16.05 -7.29 31.88
CA ALA A 178 16.22 -5.85 32.02
C ALA A 178 15.57 -5.31 33.30
N LEU A 179 14.36 -5.76 33.64
CA LEU A 179 13.70 -5.38 34.89
C LEU A 179 14.44 -5.91 36.12
N ARG A 180 14.99 -7.13 36.07
CA ARG A 180 15.83 -7.69 37.13
C ARG A 180 17.11 -6.86 37.32
N ASN A 181 17.75 -6.45 36.22
CA ASN A 181 18.96 -5.64 36.24
C ASN A 181 18.68 -4.20 36.73
N VAL A 182 17.54 -3.61 36.35
CA VAL A 182 17.10 -2.31 36.87
C VAL A 182 16.76 -2.40 38.36
N LYS A 183 16.07 -3.46 38.80
CA LYS A 183 15.78 -3.69 40.22
C LYS A 183 17.06 -3.87 41.05
N LYS A 184 18.06 -4.57 40.50
CA LYS A 184 19.40 -4.72 41.09
C LYS A 184 20.19 -3.41 41.11
N ALA A 185 20.10 -2.59 40.06
CA ALA A 185 20.75 -1.28 39.99
C ALA A 185 20.12 -0.21 40.91
N LEU A 186 18.85 -0.38 41.26
CA LEU A 186 18.10 0.51 42.15
C LEU A 186 18.23 0.11 43.64
N GLY A 187 19.04 -0.90 43.99
CA GLY A 187 19.34 -1.25 45.38
C GLY A 187 18.14 -1.77 46.17
N ALA A 188 17.13 -2.36 45.51
CA ALA A 188 16.01 -3.00 46.18
C ALA A 188 16.39 -4.44 46.55
N ASP A 189 17.15 -4.61 47.63
CA ASP A 189 17.41 -5.92 48.24
C ASP A 189 16.19 -6.40 49.00
N VAL A 190 15.83 -7.68 48.81
CA VAL A 190 15.32 -8.54 49.88
C VAL A 190 15.78 -9.97 49.56
N GLU A 191 16.68 -10.49 50.39
CA GLU A 191 16.80 -11.92 50.69
C GLU A 191 15.48 -12.40 51.30
N GLY A 192 14.92 -13.50 50.80
CA GLY A 192 13.75 -14.14 51.41
C GLY A 192 13.00 -15.06 50.44
N ASP A 193 13.29 -16.36 50.57
CA ASP A 193 12.53 -17.53 50.16
C ASP A 193 12.17 -17.77 48.68
N ALA A 194 13.01 -18.60 48.06
CA ALA A 194 12.79 -19.29 46.79
C ALA A 194 11.95 -20.59 46.93
N THR A 195 11.14 -20.73 47.98
CA THR A 195 10.34 -21.94 48.25
C THR A 195 8.98 -21.53 48.79
N GLY A 196 7.97 -21.50 47.92
CA GLY A 196 6.60 -21.26 48.37
C GLY A 196 5.72 -20.53 47.37
N LEU A 197 5.75 -20.90 46.09
CA LEU A 197 4.67 -20.65 45.14
C LEU A 197 4.73 -21.76 44.07
N MET A 198 4.66 -23.02 44.52
CA MET A 198 4.05 -24.05 43.69
C MET A 198 2.55 -24.00 43.94
N ASP A 199 1.84 -23.75 42.85
CA ASP A 199 0.56 -24.35 42.49
C ASP A 199 -0.55 -24.27 43.54
N ASN A 200 -1.29 -23.15 43.53
CA ASN A 200 -2.71 -23.17 43.88
C ASN A 200 -3.46 -21.93 43.38
N ASP A 201 -3.34 -21.65 42.07
CA ASP A 201 -4.36 -20.89 41.36
C ASP A 201 -4.40 -21.38 39.92
N GLY A 202 -5.49 -22.10 39.61
CA GLY A 202 -5.67 -22.80 38.35
C GLY A 202 -5.41 -21.91 37.14
N GLY A 203 -4.55 -22.38 36.25
CA GLY A 203 -4.74 -22.27 34.80
C GLY A 203 -5.15 -20.91 34.24
N LYS A 204 -4.74 -19.79 34.82
CA LYS A 204 -4.80 -18.49 34.14
C LYS A 204 -3.40 -18.14 33.71
N THR A 205 -3.00 -18.76 32.59
CA THR A 205 -2.08 -18.10 31.67
C THR A 205 -2.50 -16.65 31.61
N MET A 206 -1.66 -15.74 32.10
CA MET A 206 -1.76 -14.32 31.79
C MET A 206 -1.42 -14.16 30.31
N ASN A 207 -2.29 -14.72 29.46
CA ASN A 207 -2.69 -14.11 28.23
C ASN A 207 -3.08 -12.70 28.66
N ARG A 208 -2.12 -11.77 28.58
CA ARG A 208 -2.49 -10.41 28.21
C ARG A 208 -3.20 -10.61 26.89
N GLU A 209 -4.51 -10.82 26.97
CA GLU A 209 -5.42 -10.68 25.85
C GLU A 209 -5.06 -9.32 25.30
N VAL A 210 -4.29 -9.28 24.22
CA VAL A 210 -4.12 -8.06 23.45
C VAL A 210 -5.55 -7.69 23.13
N PRO A 211 -6.11 -6.62 23.72
CA PRO A 211 -7.54 -6.39 23.67
C PRO A 211 -7.93 -6.43 22.20
N GLU A 212 -8.80 -7.39 21.85
CA GLU A 212 -9.07 -7.72 20.47
C GLU A 212 -9.57 -6.46 19.76
N MET A 213 -8.72 -5.89 18.91
CA MET A 213 -8.99 -4.57 18.36
C MET A 213 -10.13 -4.69 17.36
N GLY A 214 -11.15 -3.84 17.46
CA GLY A 214 -12.25 -3.89 16.49
C GLY A 214 -11.74 -3.72 15.04
N ALA A 215 -12.32 -4.44 14.08
CA ALA A 215 -11.87 -4.46 12.67
C ALA A 215 -11.62 -3.07 12.05
N LEU A 216 -12.45 -2.07 12.38
CA LEU A 216 -12.30 -0.70 11.88
C LEU A 216 -11.01 -0.01 12.36
N LYS A 217 -10.49 -0.41 13.52
CA LYS A 217 -9.25 0.10 14.08
C LYS A 217 -8.05 -0.40 13.27
N TYR A 218 -8.03 -1.66 12.87
CA TYR A 218 -7.01 -2.18 11.96
C TYR A 218 -7.02 -1.46 10.61
N VAL A 219 -8.20 -1.22 10.03
CA VAL A 219 -8.34 -0.45 8.78
C VAL A 219 -7.80 0.98 8.93
N GLU A 220 -8.04 1.61 10.08
CA GLU A 220 -7.48 2.92 10.38
C GLU A 220 -5.94 2.89 10.43
N GLU A 221 -5.35 1.95 11.17
CA GLU A 221 -3.89 1.85 11.29
C GLU A 221 -3.23 1.56 9.94
N LEU A 222 -3.83 0.69 9.13
CA LEU A 222 -3.42 0.43 7.75
C LEU A 222 -3.40 1.73 6.92
N GLN A 223 -4.47 2.52 7.05
CA GLN A 223 -4.61 3.81 6.36
C GLN A 223 -3.66 4.88 6.87
N LYS A 224 -3.04 4.75 8.06
CA LYS A 224 -1.96 5.66 8.48
C LYS A 224 -0.67 5.35 7.73
N LYS A 225 -0.35 4.08 7.51
CA LYS A 225 0.84 3.60 6.78
C LYS A 225 0.65 3.60 5.26
N LYS A 226 0.32 4.76 4.67
CA LYS A 226 0.02 4.90 3.22
C LYS A 226 1.19 4.60 2.28
N GLN A 227 2.43 4.66 2.78
CA GLN A 227 3.63 4.39 2.01
C GLN A 227 4.02 2.90 1.99
N SER A 228 3.31 2.05 2.74
CA SER A 228 3.50 0.59 2.64
C SER A 228 3.17 0.10 1.23
N ASP A 229 3.86 -0.93 0.76
CA ASP A 229 3.73 -1.40 -0.62
C ASP A 229 2.33 -1.92 -0.95
N MET A 230 1.69 -2.63 -0.02
CA MET A 230 0.28 -3.03 -0.13
C MET A 230 -0.63 -1.81 -0.35
N MET A 231 -0.50 -0.75 0.45
CA MET A 231 -1.39 0.40 0.35
C MET A 231 -1.09 1.22 -0.91
N ARG A 232 0.18 1.32 -1.31
CA ARG A 232 0.59 1.96 -2.58
C ARG A 232 0.05 1.22 -3.78
N PHE A 233 0.13 -0.11 -3.79
CA PHE A 233 -0.44 -0.97 -4.82
C PHE A 233 -1.96 -0.76 -4.92
N LEU A 234 -2.68 -0.87 -3.81
CA LEU A 234 -4.12 -0.66 -3.75
C LEU A 234 -4.53 0.75 -4.22
N MET A 235 -3.79 1.79 -3.79
CA MET A 235 -4.04 3.16 -4.24
C MET A 235 -3.77 3.33 -5.73
N ARG A 236 -2.76 2.67 -6.30
CA ARG A 236 -2.46 2.74 -7.73
C ARG A 236 -3.61 2.15 -8.57
N VAL A 237 -4.08 0.96 -8.22
CA VAL A 237 -5.21 0.30 -8.91
C VAL A 237 -6.48 1.15 -8.80
N ARG A 238 -6.85 1.60 -7.59
CA ARG A 238 -8.01 2.48 -7.40
C ARG A 238 -7.89 3.80 -8.17
N CYS A 239 -6.69 4.37 -8.26
CA CYS A 239 -6.50 5.61 -8.99
C CYS A 239 -6.65 5.43 -10.50
N TRP A 240 -6.32 4.25 -11.03
CA TRP A 240 -6.60 3.92 -12.42
C TRP A 240 -8.10 3.83 -12.67
N GLU A 241 -8.84 3.10 -11.84
CA GLU A 241 -10.32 3.00 -11.93
C GLU A 241 -10.99 4.40 -11.88
N LEU A 242 -10.61 5.22 -10.90
CA LEU A 242 -11.18 6.57 -10.71
C LEU A 242 -10.87 7.54 -11.86
N ARG A 243 -9.84 7.27 -12.67
CA ARG A 243 -9.53 8.08 -13.86
C ARG A 243 -10.51 7.81 -15.00
N GLN A 244 -10.92 6.55 -15.17
CA GLN A 244 -11.87 6.14 -16.21
C GLN A 244 -13.29 6.63 -15.91
N LEU A 245 -13.65 6.75 -14.64
CA LEU A 245 -14.97 7.20 -14.23
C LEU A 245 -15.18 8.72 -14.47
N LYS A 246 -16.46 9.11 -14.58
CA LYS A 246 -16.89 10.52 -14.72
C LYS A 246 -16.42 11.37 -13.53
N VAL A 247 -16.24 12.67 -13.78
CA VAL A 247 -15.71 13.65 -12.80
C VAL A 247 -16.46 13.62 -11.47
N ILE A 248 -17.79 13.53 -11.53
CA ILE A 248 -18.68 13.34 -10.39
C ILE A 248 -19.53 12.11 -10.70
N HIS A 249 -19.47 11.11 -9.84
CA HIS A 249 -20.31 9.91 -9.95
C HIS A 249 -20.73 9.43 -8.56
N ARG A 250 -21.87 8.74 -8.50
CA ARG A 250 -22.37 8.13 -7.27
C ARG A 250 -21.57 6.86 -6.99
N ALA A 251 -21.16 6.66 -5.74
CA ALA A 251 -20.58 5.41 -5.26
C ALA A 251 -21.64 4.61 -4.51
N SER A 252 -21.71 3.30 -4.76
CA SER A 252 -22.65 2.41 -4.07
C SER A 252 -22.31 2.25 -2.59
N ARG A 253 -21.01 2.19 -2.27
CA ARG A 253 -20.47 2.02 -0.90
C ARG A 253 -19.27 2.94 -0.67
N PRO A 254 -19.00 3.33 0.59
CA PRO A 254 -17.79 4.08 0.92
C PRO A 254 -16.55 3.24 0.64
N SER A 255 -15.54 3.80 -0.04
CA SER A 255 -14.24 3.13 -0.20
C SER A 255 -13.48 2.97 1.12
N ARG A 256 -13.83 3.82 2.10
CA ARG A 256 -13.24 3.89 3.44
C ARG A 256 -14.32 3.92 4.52
N PRO A 257 -14.85 2.76 4.93
CA PRO A 257 -15.92 2.70 5.92
C PRO A 257 -15.46 3.23 7.30
N ASP A 258 -14.20 3.04 7.67
CA ASP A 258 -13.56 3.59 8.88
C ASP A 258 -13.75 5.11 8.97
N LYS A 259 -13.37 5.80 7.89
CA LYS A 259 -13.33 7.26 7.85
C LYS A 259 -14.72 7.84 7.65
N ALA A 260 -15.54 7.19 6.83
CA ALA A 260 -16.92 7.61 6.61
C ALA A 260 -17.72 7.59 7.92
N ARG A 261 -17.62 6.51 8.70
CA ARG A 261 -18.31 6.38 9.99
C ARG A 261 -17.92 7.46 10.98
N ARG A 262 -16.62 7.77 11.09
CA ARG A 262 -16.12 8.86 11.96
C ARG A 262 -16.68 10.24 11.59
N LEU A 263 -17.01 10.43 10.31
CA LEU A 263 -17.56 11.69 9.80
C LEU A 263 -19.09 11.73 9.81
N GLY A 264 -19.75 10.69 10.35
CA GLY A 264 -21.20 10.65 10.55
C GLY A 264 -21.97 9.85 9.50
N TYR A 265 -21.29 9.10 8.61
CA TYR A 265 -21.97 8.17 7.72
C TYR A 265 -22.55 6.98 8.51
N LYS A 266 -23.78 6.60 8.16
CA LYS A 266 -24.43 5.38 8.62
C LYS A 266 -24.96 4.61 7.41
N ALA A 267 -24.83 3.30 7.43
CA ALA A 267 -25.33 2.42 6.37
C ALA A 267 -26.84 2.21 6.54
N LYS A 268 -27.62 3.24 6.22
CA LYS A 268 -29.08 3.21 6.17
C LYS A 268 -29.58 4.06 5.00
N GLN A 269 -30.83 3.86 4.62
CA GLN A 269 -31.46 4.62 3.54
C GLN A 269 -31.45 6.13 3.83
N GLY A 270 -31.25 6.93 2.78
CA GLY A 270 -31.10 8.40 2.85
C GLY A 270 -29.66 8.90 2.97
N TYR A 271 -28.67 8.04 3.24
CA TYR A 271 -27.25 8.40 3.08
C TYR A 271 -26.76 8.04 1.67
N VAL A 272 -26.07 8.98 1.02
CA VAL A 272 -25.51 8.78 -0.31
C VAL A 272 -24.06 9.24 -0.32
N ILE A 273 -23.24 8.57 -1.14
CA ILE A 273 -21.84 8.91 -1.29
C ILE A 273 -21.57 9.26 -2.76
N TYR A 274 -20.92 10.39 -2.96
CA TYR A 274 -20.44 10.82 -4.28
C TYR A 274 -18.92 10.85 -4.29
N ARG A 275 -18.33 10.33 -5.34
CA ARG A 275 -16.91 10.46 -5.65
C ARG A 275 -16.73 11.64 -6.59
N ILE A 276 -15.73 12.46 -6.31
CA ILE A 276 -15.38 13.61 -7.14
C ILE A 276 -13.86 13.75 -7.27
N ARG A 277 -13.41 14.08 -8.48
CA ARG A 277 -12.04 14.51 -8.75
C ARG A 277 -11.93 16.02 -8.86
N VAL A 278 -10.90 16.59 -8.23
CA VAL A 278 -10.57 18.03 -8.29
C VAL A 278 -9.15 18.19 -8.77
N ARG A 279 -8.94 19.05 -9.77
CA ARG A 279 -7.61 19.32 -10.34
C ARG A 279 -6.68 19.91 -9.29
N ARG A 280 -5.45 19.42 -9.25
CA ARG A 280 -4.35 19.90 -8.42
C ARG A 280 -3.76 21.19 -8.99
N GLY A 281 -3.05 21.92 -8.14
CA GLY A 281 -2.34 23.15 -8.50
C GLY A 281 -2.99 24.41 -7.94
N GLY A 282 -2.37 25.55 -8.27
CA GLY A 282 -2.88 26.87 -7.96
C GLY A 282 -4.03 27.29 -8.89
N ARG A 283 -4.57 28.48 -8.65
CA ARG A 283 -5.61 29.06 -9.51
C ARG A 283 -5.03 30.26 -10.23
N LYS A 284 -4.82 30.13 -11.54
CA LYS A 284 -4.45 31.25 -12.40
C LYS A 284 -5.54 32.33 -12.34
N ARG A 285 -5.17 33.60 -12.24
CA ARG A 285 -6.13 34.70 -12.38
C ARG A 285 -6.76 34.65 -13.78
N PRO A 286 -8.10 34.74 -13.91
CA PRO A 286 -8.72 34.97 -15.19
C PRO A 286 -8.44 36.43 -15.60
N ALA A 287 -7.42 36.65 -16.43
CA ALA A 287 -7.17 37.93 -17.08
C ALA A 287 -7.64 37.84 -18.54
N PRO A 288 -8.33 38.86 -19.07
CA PRO A 288 -8.74 38.87 -20.46
C PRO A 288 -7.51 38.78 -21.36
N LYS A 289 -7.64 38.02 -22.45
CA LYS A 289 -6.68 38.06 -23.54
C LYS A 289 -7.13 39.19 -24.45
N THR A 290 -6.48 40.35 -24.38
CA THR A 290 -6.73 41.40 -25.37
C THR A 290 -6.21 40.90 -26.72
N LYS A 291 -7.07 40.95 -27.75
CA LYS A 291 -6.80 40.43 -29.11
C LYS A 291 -5.77 41.28 -29.87
N LEU A 292 -5.50 42.49 -29.39
CA LEU A 292 -4.80 43.54 -30.14
C LEU A 292 -3.27 43.40 -30.18
N THR A 293 -2.68 42.51 -29.36
CA THR A 293 -1.24 42.23 -29.43
C THR A 293 -1.00 40.76 -29.09
N LEU A 294 -0.42 40.02 -30.05
CA LEU A 294 -0.03 38.60 -29.93
C LEU A 294 0.95 38.30 -28.77
N THR A 295 1.47 39.33 -28.12
CA THR A 295 2.58 39.27 -27.15
C THR A 295 2.17 39.39 -25.68
N PHE A 296 1.00 39.92 -25.32
CA PHE A 296 0.67 40.19 -23.89
C PHE A 296 -0.43 39.27 -23.33
N ARG A 297 -0.13 37.97 -23.24
CA ARG A 297 -0.99 37.00 -22.52
C ARG A 297 -0.97 37.25 -21.00
N GLY A 298 -1.86 38.11 -20.51
CA GLY A 298 -2.08 38.31 -19.08
C GLY A 298 -2.03 39.76 -18.58
N ALA A 299 -2.16 40.74 -19.47
CA ALA A 299 -2.18 42.15 -19.08
C ALA A 299 -3.20 42.40 -17.95
N THR A 300 -2.68 42.83 -16.81
CA THR A 300 -3.48 43.24 -15.65
C THR A 300 -3.21 44.71 -15.42
N TYR A 301 -4.24 45.53 -15.47
CA TYR A 301 -4.11 46.97 -15.29
C TYR A 301 -4.01 47.37 -13.80
N GLY A 302 -3.45 48.55 -13.56
CA GLY A 302 -3.30 49.14 -12.23
C GLY A 302 -1.94 48.86 -11.57
N LYS A 303 -1.89 49.02 -10.25
CA LYS A 303 -0.65 49.00 -9.46
C LYS A 303 0.13 47.66 -9.62
N PRO A 304 1.48 47.68 -9.67
CA PRO A 304 2.31 46.49 -9.84
C PRO A 304 2.02 45.32 -8.87
N THR A 305 1.63 45.63 -7.62
CA THR A 305 1.24 44.61 -6.61
C THR A 305 0.11 43.68 -7.09
N ASN A 306 -0.77 44.18 -7.96
CA ASN A 306 -1.92 43.43 -8.46
C ASN A 306 -1.61 42.66 -9.74
N GLN A 307 -0.43 42.78 -10.35
CA GLN A 307 -0.12 42.20 -11.66
C GLN A 307 0.23 40.70 -11.63
N GLY A 308 0.27 40.06 -10.45
CA GLY A 308 0.57 38.64 -10.31
C GLY A 308 -0.51 37.71 -10.89
N ILE A 309 -0.12 36.71 -11.70
CA ILE A 309 -1.05 35.80 -12.40
C ILE A 309 -0.90 34.33 -11.99
N ASN A 310 0.33 33.79 -12.02
CA ASN A 310 0.56 32.34 -11.95
C ASN A 310 0.68 31.81 -10.51
N GLN A 311 1.35 32.55 -9.61
CA GLN A 311 1.66 32.09 -8.25
C GLN A 311 0.51 32.29 -7.25
N LEU A 312 -0.70 32.59 -7.73
CA LEU A 312 -1.89 32.77 -6.91
C LEU A 312 -2.40 31.44 -6.34
N LYS A 313 -2.59 31.42 -5.02
CA LYS A 313 -3.13 30.29 -4.28
C LYS A 313 -4.62 30.54 -4.01
N TYR A 314 -5.45 29.51 -4.21
CA TYR A 314 -6.88 29.63 -3.93
C TYR A 314 -7.12 29.64 -2.42
N GLN A 315 -7.99 30.55 -1.94
CA GLN A 315 -8.28 30.71 -0.52
C GLN A 315 -8.97 29.49 0.10
N ARG A 316 -9.76 28.74 -0.69
CA ARG A 316 -10.45 27.52 -0.23
C ARG A 316 -9.60 26.29 -0.54
N SER A 317 -9.64 25.30 0.36
CA SER A 317 -9.00 24.01 0.10
C SER A 317 -9.68 23.25 -1.05
N LEU A 318 -8.92 22.39 -1.76
CA LEU A 318 -9.45 21.53 -2.84
C LEU A 318 -10.62 20.65 -2.37
N LYS A 319 -10.58 20.22 -1.11
CA LYS A 319 -11.66 19.45 -0.47
C LYS A 319 -12.95 20.27 -0.32
N SER A 320 -12.86 21.57 -0.03
CA SER A 320 -14.03 22.46 0.00
C SER A 320 -14.61 22.67 -1.40
N THR A 321 -13.75 22.80 -2.41
CA THR A 321 -14.18 22.87 -3.81
C THR A 321 -14.88 21.58 -4.26
N ALA A 322 -14.42 20.43 -3.76
CA ALA A 322 -15.06 19.14 -4.00
C ALA A 322 -16.50 19.11 -3.43
N GLU A 323 -16.66 19.50 -2.17
CA GLU A 323 -17.97 19.59 -1.50
C GLU A 323 -18.92 20.53 -2.26
N GLU A 324 -18.44 21.71 -2.66
CA GLU A 324 -19.23 22.71 -3.39
C GLU A 324 -19.67 22.22 -4.78
N ARG A 325 -18.80 21.54 -5.53
CA ARG A 325 -19.15 20.97 -6.84
C ARG A 325 -20.19 19.86 -6.72
N VAL A 326 -20.08 18.99 -5.72
CA VAL A 326 -21.09 17.95 -5.46
C VAL A 326 -22.41 18.57 -5.00
N GLY A 327 -22.38 19.54 -4.10
CA GLY A 327 -23.58 20.23 -3.61
C GLY A 327 -24.34 20.96 -4.72
N ARG A 328 -23.62 21.55 -5.69
CA ARG A 328 -24.25 22.16 -6.88
C ARG A 328 -24.85 21.11 -7.82
N ARG A 329 -24.19 19.98 -8.03
CA ARG A 329 -24.71 18.90 -8.89
C ARG A 329 -25.91 18.18 -8.27
N CYS A 330 -25.92 18.05 -6.94
CA CYS A 330 -26.93 17.33 -6.18
C CYS A 330 -27.67 18.31 -5.24
N ALA A 331 -28.33 19.32 -5.81
CA ALA A 331 -28.92 20.43 -5.05
C ALA A 331 -29.99 19.99 -4.02
N ASN A 332 -30.70 18.90 -4.28
CA ASN A 332 -31.72 18.34 -3.40
C ASN A 332 -31.12 17.69 -2.14
N LEU A 333 -29.86 17.25 -2.21
CA LEU A 333 -29.17 16.61 -1.10
C LEU A 333 -28.48 17.64 -0.20
N ARG A 334 -28.16 17.23 1.03
CA ARG A 334 -27.39 18.01 2.00
C ARG A 334 -26.01 17.41 2.18
N VAL A 335 -24.97 18.20 1.92
CA VAL A 335 -23.59 17.78 2.19
C VAL A 335 -23.37 17.72 3.70
N LEU A 336 -23.05 16.54 4.21
CA LEU A 336 -22.70 16.34 5.62
C LEU A 336 -21.23 16.66 5.86
N ASN A 337 -20.34 15.91 5.19
CA ASN A 337 -18.89 16.03 5.28
C ASN A 337 -18.22 15.36 4.07
N SER A 338 -16.90 15.40 4.00
CA SER A 338 -16.14 14.68 2.97
C SER A 338 -14.80 14.15 3.50
N TYR A 339 -14.15 13.27 2.75
CA TYR A 339 -12.81 12.76 3.05
C TYR A 339 -12.01 12.46 1.79
N TRP A 340 -10.69 12.42 1.97
CA TRP A 340 -9.74 12.08 0.91
C TRP A 340 -9.68 10.57 0.72
N ILE A 341 -9.65 10.14 -0.55
CA ILE A 341 -9.53 8.74 -0.94
C ILE A 341 -8.17 8.48 -1.58
N ASN A 342 -7.82 9.30 -2.57
CA ASN A 342 -6.67 9.06 -3.43
C ASN A 342 -6.16 10.34 -4.10
N GLN A 343 -4.97 10.29 -4.70
CA GLN A 343 -4.43 11.38 -5.52
C GLN A 343 -3.50 10.85 -6.62
N ASP A 344 -3.54 11.47 -7.79
CA ASP A 344 -2.52 11.34 -8.84
C ASP A 344 -1.79 12.67 -9.01
N SER A 345 -0.94 12.81 -10.02
CA SER A 345 -0.21 14.05 -10.32
C SER A 345 -1.13 15.24 -10.66
N THR A 346 -2.26 15.00 -11.33
CA THR A 346 -3.15 16.03 -11.90
C THR A 346 -4.38 16.32 -11.04
N TYR A 347 -4.85 15.37 -10.23
CA TYR A 347 -6.13 15.35 -9.55
C TYR A 347 -6.00 14.81 -8.11
N LYS A 348 -6.89 15.27 -7.25
CA LYS A 348 -7.20 14.67 -5.95
C LYS A 348 -8.63 14.16 -5.95
N TYR A 349 -8.83 12.99 -5.36
CA TYR A 349 -10.11 12.31 -5.30
C TYR A 349 -10.67 12.37 -3.88
N TYR A 350 -11.93 12.75 -3.78
CA TYR A 350 -12.65 12.89 -2.53
C TYR A 350 -13.98 12.14 -2.59
N GLU A 351 -14.39 11.61 -1.44
CA GLU A 351 -15.72 11.06 -1.22
C GLU A 351 -16.50 12.07 -0.37
N VAL A 352 -17.63 12.51 -0.88
CA VAL A 352 -18.54 13.45 -0.22
C VAL A 352 -19.75 12.68 0.27
N ILE A 353 -20.01 12.79 1.56
CA ILE A 353 -21.17 12.19 2.22
C ILE A 353 -22.33 13.18 2.10
N CYS A 354 -23.37 12.77 1.41
CA CYS A 354 -24.62 13.49 1.23
C CYS A 354 -25.75 12.79 1.99
N VAL A 355 -26.72 13.57 2.43
CA VAL A 355 -27.92 13.11 3.11
C VAL A 355 -29.14 13.64 2.38
N ASP A 356 -30.12 12.78 2.15
CA ASP A 356 -31.42 13.17 1.61
C ASP A 356 -32.35 13.65 2.75
N PRO A 357 -32.71 14.95 2.78
CA PRO A 357 -33.60 15.49 3.82
C PRO A 357 -35.08 15.07 3.66
N GLN A 358 -35.49 14.56 2.49
CA GLN A 358 -36.87 14.12 2.24
C GLN A 358 -37.12 12.68 2.71
N HIS A 359 -36.06 11.89 2.88
CA HIS A 359 -36.18 10.48 3.26
C HIS A 359 -36.66 10.28 4.70
N LYS A 360 -37.68 9.42 4.89
CA LYS A 360 -38.30 9.12 6.22
C LYS A 360 -37.28 8.67 7.25
N ALA A 361 -36.34 7.79 6.87
CA ALA A 361 -35.28 7.29 7.77
C ALA A 361 -34.29 8.34 8.28
N ILE A 362 -34.20 9.51 7.61
CA ILE A 362 -33.38 10.64 8.04
C ILE A 362 -34.21 11.55 8.94
N ARG A 363 -35.45 11.85 8.55
CA ARG A 363 -36.36 12.72 9.31
C ARG A 363 -36.71 12.15 10.69
N ARG A 364 -36.88 10.82 10.79
CA ARG A 364 -37.20 10.13 12.04
C ARG A 364 -36.00 9.95 12.98
N ASP A 365 -34.76 10.01 12.49
CA ASP A 365 -33.57 9.80 13.33
C ASP A 365 -33.14 11.09 14.03
N PRO A 366 -33.28 11.20 15.36
CA PRO A 366 -32.97 12.42 16.10
C PRO A 366 -31.50 12.83 15.98
N ARG A 367 -30.57 11.90 15.71
CA ARG A 367 -29.13 12.19 15.64
C ARG A 367 -28.73 12.98 14.39
N VAL A 368 -29.48 12.84 13.29
CA VAL A 368 -29.19 13.50 12.01
C VAL A 368 -30.28 14.48 11.57
N ASN A 369 -31.50 14.39 12.12
CA ASN A 369 -32.64 15.22 11.73
C ASN A 369 -32.35 16.73 11.76
N TRP A 370 -31.40 17.20 12.58
CA TRP A 370 -30.95 18.59 12.54
C TRP A 370 -30.63 19.07 11.11
N ILE A 371 -30.05 18.23 10.23
CA ILE A 371 -29.67 18.61 8.86
C ILE A 371 -30.86 18.90 7.93
N VAL A 372 -32.05 18.44 8.30
CA VAL A 372 -33.30 18.59 7.53
C VAL A 372 -33.81 20.03 7.59
N LYS A 373 -33.52 20.75 8.69
CA LYS A 373 -34.00 22.13 8.88
C LYS A 373 -33.54 23.05 7.73
N PRO A 374 -34.38 24.01 7.29
CA PRO A 374 -34.09 24.87 6.14
C PRO A 374 -32.81 25.70 6.31
N VAL A 375 -32.42 26.04 7.55
CA VAL A 375 -31.18 26.75 7.87
C VAL A 375 -29.91 26.01 7.45
N HIS A 376 -29.99 24.70 7.18
CA HIS A 376 -28.90 23.84 6.75
C HIS A 376 -28.85 23.60 5.22
N LYS A 377 -29.61 24.36 4.44
CA LYS A 377 -29.46 24.42 2.96
C LYS A 377 -28.04 24.87 2.56
N HIS A 378 -27.44 24.23 1.57
CA HIS A 378 -26.14 24.60 0.98
C HIS A 378 -25.05 25.01 2.00
N ARG A 379 -24.78 24.13 2.97
CA ARG A 379 -23.75 24.35 4.01
C ARG A 379 -22.35 24.43 3.41
N GLU A 380 -22.11 23.68 2.34
CA GLU A 380 -20.87 23.66 1.57
C GLU A 380 -20.56 25.03 0.95
N SER A 381 -21.56 25.69 0.35
CA SER A 381 -21.41 27.03 -0.25
C SER A 381 -21.11 28.12 0.78
N ARG A 382 -21.65 27.96 2.00
CA ARG A 382 -21.44 28.87 3.14
C ARG A 382 -20.19 28.53 3.97
N GLY A 383 -19.47 27.46 3.63
CA GLY A 383 -18.29 27.01 4.35
C GLY A 383 -18.58 26.55 5.79
N LEU A 384 -19.74 25.92 6.02
CA LEU A 384 -20.17 25.39 7.33
C LEU A 384 -19.84 23.90 7.53
N THR A 385 -19.29 23.24 6.52
CA THR A 385 -18.69 21.90 6.64
C THR A 385 -17.40 21.96 7.48
N ALA A 386 -16.94 20.82 7.98
CA ALA A 386 -15.68 20.77 8.74
C ALA A 386 -14.50 21.35 7.95
N THR A 387 -14.46 21.07 6.64
CA THR A 387 -13.46 21.60 5.71
C THR A 387 -13.59 23.12 5.55
N GLY A 388 -14.80 23.63 5.36
CA GLY A 388 -15.06 25.05 5.21
C GLY A 388 -14.72 25.85 6.47
N LYS A 389 -15.10 25.35 7.65
CA LYS A 389 -14.76 25.95 8.95
C LYS A 389 -13.25 26.07 9.15
N LYS A 390 -12.49 25.01 8.81
CA LYS A 390 -11.02 25.03 8.85
C LYS A 390 -10.44 26.08 7.90
N SER A 391 -10.96 26.17 6.67
CA SER A 391 -10.49 27.14 5.67
C SER A 391 -10.76 28.59 6.08
N ARG A 392 -11.81 28.84 6.87
CA ARG A 392 -12.17 30.15 7.41
C ARG A 392 -11.31 30.56 8.62
N GLY A 393 -10.47 29.67 9.13
CA GLY A 393 -9.70 29.90 10.35
C GLY A 393 -10.60 30.03 11.58
N LEU A 394 -11.67 29.23 11.69
CA LEU A 394 -12.49 29.19 12.89
C LEU A 394 -11.81 28.31 13.94
N GLY A 395 -11.41 28.90 15.05
CA GLY A 395 -10.71 28.24 16.16
C GLY A 395 -10.87 29.00 17.47
N ARG A 396 -10.14 28.59 18.50
CA ARG A 396 -10.14 29.20 19.83
C ARG A 396 -8.72 29.65 20.19
N GLY A 397 -8.59 30.75 20.93
CA GLY A 397 -7.32 31.33 21.37
C GLY A 397 -6.88 32.56 20.56
N HIS A 398 -5.80 33.21 21.00
CA HIS A 398 -5.34 34.51 20.51
C HIS A 398 -5.13 34.57 18.98
N LYS A 399 -4.73 33.47 18.35
CA LYS A 399 -4.52 33.38 16.88
C LYS A 399 -5.81 33.53 16.06
N PHE A 400 -6.99 33.43 16.69
CA PHE A 400 -8.29 33.44 16.02
C PHE A 400 -9.16 34.65 16.37
N ASN A 401 -8.62 35.66 17.07
CA ASN A 401 -9.36 36.85 17.48
C ASN A 401 -10.03 37.57 16.30
N ASN A 402 -9.33 37.62 15.16
CA ASN A 402 -9.81 38.28 13.93
C ASN A 402 -10.68 37.38 13.03
N THR A 403 -10.94 36.12 13.43
CA THR A 403 -11.66 35.15 12.57
C THR A 403 -12.81 34.43 13.28
N SER A 404 -12.90 34.45 14.61
CA SER A 404 -13.87 33.71 15.43
C SER A 404 -15.34 33.85 14.99
N ALA A 405 -15.83 35.07 14.80
CA ALA A 405 -17.19 35.35 14.31
C ALA A 405 -17.28 35.47 12.76
N GLY A 406 -16.16 35.29 12.07
CA GLY A 406 -15.95 35.54 10.65
C GLY A 406 -15.16 36.82 10.39
N ARG A 407 -14.10 36.71 9.56
CA ARG A 407 -13.15 37.81 9.28
C ARG A 407 -13.81 39.15 8.94
N ARG A 408 -14.79 39.14 8.03
CA ARG A 408 -15.51 40.35 7.62
C ARG A 408 -16.37 40.94 8.75
N LYS A 409 -17.00 40.09 9.57
CA LYS A 409 -17.84 40.55 10.70
C LYS A 409 -16.96 41.22 11.77
N THR A 410 -15.84 40.60 12.13
CA THR A 410 -14.90 41.19 13.09
C THR A 410 -14.30 42.49 12.58
N TRP A 411 -13.86 42.52 11.32
CA TRP A 411 -13.36 43.73 10.68
C TRP A 411 -14.41 44.85 10.68
N LYS A 412 -15.66 44.56 10.30
CA LYS A 412 -16.74 45.56 10.33
C LYS A 412 -16.91 46.14 11.73
N ARG A 413 -16.99 45.29 12.77
CA ARG A 413 -17.13 45.74 14.16
C ARG A 413 -16.01 46.69 14.59
N GLN A 414 -14.77 46.39 14.24
CA GLN A 414 -13.60 47.22 14.61
C GLN A 414 -13.52 48.54 13.86
N ASN A 415 -14.04 48.60 12.63
CA ASN A 415 -14.00 49.81 11.79
C ASN A 415 -15.34 50.57 11.79
N THR A 416 -16.32 50.14 12.59
CA THR A 416 -17.59 50.86 12.73
C THR A 416 -17.41 51.94 13.78
N LEU A 417 -17.57 53.20 13.37
CA LEU A 417 -17.62 54.33 14.30
C LEU A 417 -18.86 54.19 15.19
N SER A 418 -18.66 54.09 16.51
CA SER A 418 -19.74 53.97 17.49
C SER A 418 -20.07 55.36 18.02
N LEU A 419 -21.22 55.89 17.62
CA LEU A 419 -21.73 57.20 18.07
C LEU A 419 -22.85 56.95 19.07
N TRP A 420 -22.53 57.06 20.35
CA TRP A 420 -23.51 56.96 21.43
C TRP A 420 -24.32 58.27 21.54
N ARG A 421 -25.57 58.17 22.01
CA ARG A 421 -26.45 59.33 22.19
C ARG A 421 -25.88 60.34 23.19
N TYR A 422 -25.20 59.83 24.22
CA TYR A 422 -24.46 60.59 25.21
C TYR A 422 -23.03 60.05 25.21
N ARG A 423 -22.03 60.93 25.16
CA ARG A 423 -20.61 60.56 25.05
C ARG A 423 -19.93 60.55 26.41
#